data_AF-A0A0M8XYU0-F1
#
_entry.id   AF-A0A0M8XYU0-F1
#
_cell.length_a   1.000
_cell.length_b   1.000
_cell.length_c   1.000
_cell.angle_alpha   90.00
_cell.angle_beta   90.00
_cell.angle_gamma   90.00
#
_symmetry.space_group_name_H-M   'P 1'
#
loop_
_entity.id
_entity.type
_entity.pdbx_description
1 polymer ?
#
loop_
_entity_poly.entity_id
_entity_poly.type
_entity_poly.pdbx_seq_one_letter_code
_entity_poly.pdbx_strand_id
1 'polypeptide(L)'
;MPHGYLSDEQIARYGRFPDELSAGDLEQFFRLTPHALELAAGKRTPPTRLGWAVQWGTVRMLGVFQPDHPTRVPERAVAFVADQLDVDPGRLEEYRTRAQAA
;
A
#
# COMPACT_ATOMS: atom_id res chain seq x y z
N MET A 1 -8.80 16.94 -31.91
CA MET A 1 -8.34 15.54 -32.02
C MET A 1 -8.39 14.94 -30.62
N PRO A 2 -9.02 13.77 -30.39
CA PRO A 2 -8.88 13.10 -29.10
C PRO A 2 -7.48 12.49 -29.05
N HIS A 3 -6.61 13.06 -28.21
CA HIS A 3 -5.30 12.48 -27.93
C HIS A 3 -5.51 11.36 -26.94
N GLY A 4 -5.55 10.11 -27.41
CA GLY A 4 -5.46 8.94 -26.52
C GLY A 4 -4.05 8.92 -25.92
N TYR A 5 -3.89 9.47 -24.71
CA TYR A 5 -2.57 9.65 -24.08
C TYR A 5 -1.93 8.33 -23.63
N LEU A 6 -2.71 7.27 -23.45
CA LEU A 6 -2.26 5.96 -22.99
C LEU A 6 -2.91 4.87 -23.85
N SER A 7 -2.15 3.85 -24.22
CA SER A 7 -2.66 2.61 -24.79
C SER A 7 -3.46 1.82 -23.76
N ASP A 8 -4.32 0.90 -24.21
CA ASP A 8 -5.12 0.04 -23.32
C ASP A 8 -4.24 -0.75 -22.34
N GLU A 9 -3.04 -1.14 -22.76
CA GLU A 9 -2.05 -1.82 -21.92
C GLU A 9 -1.47 -0.89 -20.83
N GLN A 10 -1.24 0.39 -21.14
CA GLN A 10 -0.80 1.39 -20.18
C GLN A 10 -1.92 1.75 -19.19
N ILE A 11 -3.16 1.82 -19.65
CA ILE A 11 -4.34 1.98 -18.78
C ILE A 11 -4.48 0.75 -17.88
N ALA A 12 -4.26 -0.45 -18.40
CA ALA A 12 -4.32 -1.69 -17.63
C ALA A 12 -3.26 -1.77 -16.54
N ARG A 13 -2.06 -1.20 -16.75
CA ARG A 13 -0.96 -1.14 -15.77
C ARG A 13 -1.06 0.05 -14.81
N TYR A 14 -1.75 1.12 -15.18
CA TYR A 14 -1.86 2.31 -14.35
C TYR A 14 -2.48 1.99 -12.98
N GLY A 15 -1.83 2.46 -11.92
CA GLY A 15 -2.29 2.23 -10.55
C GLY A 15 -2.23 0.77 -10.10
N ARG A 16 -1.44 -0.10 -10.74
CA ARG A 16 -1.25 -1.49 -10.32
C ARG A 16 0.20 -1.75 -9.93
N PHE A 17 0.37 -2.66 -8.98
CA PHE A 17 1.67 -3.20 -8.65
C PHE A 17 2.23 -4.02 -9.83
N PRO A 18 3.56 -4.07 -9.98
CA PRO A 18 4.20 -5.04 -10.86
C PRO A 18 3.91 -6.46 -10.35
N ASP A 19 4.01 -7.43 -11.25
CA ASP A 19 3.77 -8.85 -10.92
C ASP A 19 4.74 -9.36 -9.84
N GLU A 20 5.95 -8.81 -9.78
CA GLU A 20 6.94 -9.12 -8.76
C GLU A 20 7.51 -7.83 -8.13
N LEU A 21 7.54 -7.79 -6.80
CA LEU A 21 8.24 -6.76 -6.04
C LEU A 21 9.62 -7.26 -5.66
N SER A 22 10.66 -6.57 -6.14
CA SER A 22 12.04 -6.84 -5.73
C SER A 22 12.28 -6.34 -4.30
N ALA A 23 13.38 -6.80 -3.67
CA ALA A 23 13.80 -6.26 -2.38
C ALA A 23 14.12 -4.75 -2.48
N GLY A 24 14.67 -4.30 -3.61
CA GLY A 24 14.93 -2.88 -3.86
C GLY A 24 13.66 -2.04 -3.87
N ASP A 25 12.58 -2.55 -4.48
CA ASP A 25 11.28 -1.86 -4.49
C ASP A 25 10.71 -1.74 -3.06
N LEU A 26 10.82 -2.79 -2.25
CA LEU A 26 10.39 -2.75 -0.85
C LEU A 26 11.16 -1.71 -0.04
N GLU A 27 12.48 -1.69 -0.19
CA GLU A 27 13.33 -0.70 0.49
C GLU A 27 13.03 0.72 0.02
N GLN A 28 12.81 0.92 -1.28
CA GLN A 28 12.57 2.25 -1.85
C GLN A 28 11.21 2.82 -1.46
N PHE A 29 10.15 2.00 -1.52
CA PHE A 29 8.77 2.50 -1.40
C PHE A 29 8.11 2.16 -0.06
N PHE A 30 8.40 0.98 0.49
CA PHE A 30 7.72 0.44 1.68
C PHE A 30 8.53 0.54 2.98
N ARG A 31 9.80 0.96 2.92
CA ARG A 31 10.56 1.33 4.12
C ARG A 31 9.95 2.59 4.73
N LEU A 32 9.52 2.47 5.98
CA LEU A 32 8.97 3.56 6.77
C LEU A 32 10.13 4.43 7.26
N THR A 33 10.08 5.71 6.93
CA THR A 33 10.96 6.71 7.52
C THR A 33 10.58 6.92 8.99
N PRO A 34 11.46 7.50 9.83
CA PRO A 34 11.11 7.85 11.21
C PRO A 34 9.79 8.64 11.30
N HIS A 35 9.58 9.60 10.39
CA HIS A 35 8.34 10.35 10.32
C HIS A 35 7.11 9.49 9.97
N ALA A 36 7.24 8.55 9.04
CA ALA A 36 6.16 7.63 8.72
C ALA A 36 5.84 6.69 9.90
N LEU A 37 6.85 6.26 10.66
CA LEU A 37 6.67 5.47 11.88
C LEU A 37 5.89 6.26 12.94
N GLU A 38 6.22 7.54 13.17
CA GLU A 38 5.47 8.41 14.09
C GLU A 38 4.00 8.57 13.67
N LEU A 39 3.76 8.82 12.38
CA LEU A 39 2.40 8.94 11.84
C LEU A 39 1.61 7.63 11.96
N ALA A 40 2.27 6.48 11.75
CA ALA A 40 1.68 5.16 11.97
C ALA A 40 1.36 4.95 13.46
N ALA A 41 2.29 5.28 14.37
CA ALA A 41 2.08 5.15 15.82
C ALA A 41 0.89 5.96 16.33
N GLY A 42 0.59 7.10 15.70
CA GLY A 42 -0.59 7.91 15.98
C GLY A 42 -1.94 7.24 15.66
N LYS A 43 -1.97 6.09 14.96
CA LYS A 43 -3.22 5.34 14.70
C LYS A 43 -3.58 4.45 15.90
N ARG A 44 -4.88 4.44 16.24
CA ARG A 44 -5.37 3.83 17.48
C ARG A 44 -5.32 2.30 17.52
N THR A 45 -5.44 1.61 16.40
CA THR A 45 -5.54 0.13 16.36
C THR A 45 -4.49 -0.49 15.44
N PRO A 46 -3.94 -1.67 15.76
CA PRO A 46 -3.00 -2.39 14.89
C PRO A 46 -3.45 -2.50 13.42
N PRO A 47 -4.70 -2.87 13.09
CA PRO A 47 -5.17 -2.88 11.70
C PRO A 47 -5.10 -1.50 11.04
N THR A 48 -5.46 -0.43 11.75
CA THR A 48 -5.39 0.94 11.19
C THR A 48 -3.95 1.40 11.00
N ARG A 49 -3.03 1.02 11.89
CA ARG A 49 -1.59 1.30 11.76
C ARG A 49 -1.04 0.65 10.51
N LEU A 50 -1.25 -0.67 10.38
CA LEU A 50 -0.77 -1.47 9.25
C LEU A 50 -1.39 -0.99 7.93
N GLY A 51 -2.71 -0.81 7.89
CA GLY A 51 -3.41 -0.32 6.70
C GLY A 51 -2.93 1.06 6.25
N TRP A 52 -2.75 2.00 7.18
CA TRP A 52 -2.23 3.33 6.86
C TRP A 52 -0.80 3.26 6.31
N ALA A 53 0.08 2.48 6.95
CA ALA A 53 1.49 2.35 6.54
C ALA A 53 1.63 1.63 5.19
N VAL A 54 0.79 0.64 4.92
CA VAL A 54 0.72 -0.01 3.60
C VAL A 54 0.29 1.00 2.53
N GLN A 55 -0.76 1.79 2.78
CA GLN A 55 -1.21 2.83 1.83
C GLN A 55 -0.15 3.91 1.60
N TRP A 56 0.66 4.24 2.61
CA TRP A 56 1.80 5.14 2.46
C TRP A 56 2.79 4.63 1.40
N GLY A 57 3.17 3.36 1.48
CA GLY A 57 4.04 2.74 0.47
C GLY A 57 3.37 2.63 -0.91
N THR A 58 2.09 2.27 -0.95
CA THR A 58 1.29 2.20 -2.19
C THR A 58 1.29 3.51 -2.95
N VAL A 59 1.02 4.64 -2.27
CA VAL A 59 1.02 5.96 -2.91
C VAL A 59 2.41 6.33 -3.41
N ARG A 60 3.47 6.03 -2.65
CA ARG A 60 4.85 6.30 -3.07
C ARG A 60 5.25 5.52 -4.31
N MET A 61 4.79 4.28 -4.43
CA MET A 61 5.11 3.42 -5.58
C MET A 61 4.25 3.73 -6.81
N LEU A 62 2.93 3.84 -6.62
CA LEU A 62 1.97 3.93 -7.72
C LEU A 62 1.58 5.36 -8.07
N GLY A 63 1.92 6.34 -7.22
CA GLY A 63 1.53 7.74 -7.40
C GLY A 63 0.03 8.02 -7.16
N VAL A 64 -0.74 7.01 -6.75
CA VAL A 64 -2.19 7.12 -6.53
C VAL A 64 -2.59 6.44 -5.22
N PHE A 65 -3.58 7.04 -4.56
CA PHE A 65 -4.26 6.40 -3.44
C PHE A 65 -5.27 5.39 -3.98
N GLN A 66 -5.34 4.21 -3.38
CA GLN A 66 -6.29 3.16 -3.75
C GLN A 66 -7.38 3.06 -2.68
N PRO A 67 -8.45 3.87 -2.75
CA PRO A 67 -9.51 3.89 -1.75
C PRO A 67 -10.39 2.64 -1.81
N ASP A 68 -10.75 2.19 -3.01
CA ASP A 68 -11.74 1.12 -3.21
C ASP A 68 -11.12 -0.29 -3.13
N HIS A 69 -9.81 -0.38 -3.41
CA HIS A 69 -9.07 -1.65 -3.46
C HIS A 69 -7.67 -1.57 -2.81
N PRO A 70 -7.57 -1.32 -1.50
CA PRO A 70 -6.32 -1.53 -0.75
C PRO A 70 -5.86 -3.00 -0.78
N THR A 71 -6.68 -3.90 -1.34
CA THR A 71 -6.54 -5.35 -1.44
C THR A 71 -5.58 -5.87 -2.52
N ARG A 72 -5.12 -5.04 -3.46
CA ARG A 72 -4.15 -5.49 -4.49
C ARG A 72 -2.68 -5.32 -4.09
N VAL A 73 -2.40 -4.90 -2.85
CA VAL A 73 -1.03 -4.80 -2.37
C VAL A 73 -0.45 -6.22 -2.25
N PRO A 74 0.70 -6.50 -2.89
CA PRO A 74 1.34 -7.80 -2.79
C PRO A 74 1.66 -8.17 -1.34
N GLU A 75 1.45 -9.43 -0.98
CA GLU A 75 1.66 -9.93 0.39
C GLU A 75 3.08 -9.64 0.90
N ARG A 76 4.08 -9.68 0.00
CA ARG A 76 5.46 -9.34 0.33
C ARG A 76 5.61 -7.92 0.88
N ALA A 77 4.89 -6.94 0.33
CA ALA A 77 4.89 -5.57 0.83
C ALA A 77 4.16 -5.46 2.18
N VAL A 78 3.06 -6.19 2.34
CA VAL A 78 2.33 -6.24 3.63
C VAL A 78 3.22 -6.81 4.73
N ALA A 79 3.88 -7.94 4.47
CA ALA A 79 4.79 -8.58 5.43
C ALA A 79 5.96 -7.65 5.80
N PHE A 80 6.55 -6.98 4.80
CA PHE A 80 7.64 -6.03 5.02
C PHE A 80 7.24 -4.83 5.89
N VAL A 81 6.03 -4.30 5.71
CA VAL A 81 5.52 -3.20 6.55
C VAL A 81 5.12 -3.68 7.94
N ALA A 82 4.51 -4.87 8.03
CA ALA A 82 4.09 -5.48 9.28
C ALA A 82 5.28 -5.73 10.23
N ASP A 83 6.39 -6.23 9.69
CA ASP A 83 7.64 -6.46 10.43
C ASP A 83 8.19 -5.15 11.05
N GLN A 84 8.20 -4.06 10.28
CA GLN A 84 8.65 -2.75 10.77
C GLN A 84 7.77 -2.17 11.89
N LEU A 85 6.51 -2.58 11.98
CA LEU A 85 5.55 -2.09 12.96
C LEU A 85 5.38 -3.04 14.15
N ASP A 86 6.01 -4.22 14.13
CA ASP A 86 5.77 -5.31 15.08
C ASP A 86 4.27 -5.66 15.21
N VAL A 87 3.62 -5.86 14.06
CA VAL A 87 2.19 -6.20 13.96
C VAL A 87 2.03 -7.45 13.09
N ASP A 88 1.05 -8.30 13.40
CA ASP A 88 0.69 -9.43 12.54
C ASP A 88 0.18 -8.94 11.16
N PRO A 89 0.75 -9.40 10.03
CA PRO A 89 0.29 -9.02 8.69
C PRO A 89 -1.17 -9.41 8.42
N GLY A 90 -1.69 -10.46 9.07
CA GLY A 90 -3.10 -10.88 8.98
C GLY A 90 -4.09 -9.84 9.48
N ARG A 91 -3.63 -8.86 10.28
CA ARG A 91 -4.46 -7.76 10.76
C ARG A 91 -4.92 -6.83 9.64
N LEU A 92 -4.31 -6.87 8.46
CA LEU A 92 -4.71 -6.03 7.33
C LEU A 92 -6.14 -6.33 6.85
N GLU A 93 -6.65 -7.56 7.00
CA GLU A 93 -8.01 -7.91 6.59
C GLU A 93 -9.11 -7.14 7.34
N GLU A 94 -8.89 -6.87 8.62
CA GLU A 94 -9.82 -6.06 9.41
C GLU A 94 -9.83 -4.60 8.96
N TYR A 95 -8.69 -4.08 8.51
CA TYR A 95 -8.62 -2.76 7.90
C TYR A 95 -9.36 -2.72 6.55
N ARG A 96 -9.17 -3.75 5.71
CA ARG A 96 -9.82 -3.89 4.40
C ARG A 96 -11.34 -3.95 4.52
N THR A 97 -11.84 -4.76 5.45
CA THR A 97 -13.29 -4.93 5.68
C THR A 97 -13.93 -3.61 6.11
N ARG A 98 -13.26 -2.84 6.96
CA ARG A 98 -13.76 -1.54 7.42
C ARG A 98 -13.79 -0.49 6.30
N ALA A 99 -12.78 -0.47 5.44
CA ALA A 99 -12.71 0.48 4.34
C ALA A 99 -13.85 0.28 3.31
N GLN A 100 -14.34 -0.95 3.14
CA GLN A 100 -15.45 -1.27 2.24
C GLN A 100 -16.82 -0.85 2.79
N ALA A 101 -16.92 -0.62 4.10
CA ALA A 101 -18.18 -0.30 4.79
C ALA A 101 -18.36 1.20 5.08
N ALA A 102 -17.40 2.05 4.70
CA ALA A 102 -17.37 3.48 4.94
C ALA A 102 -17.60 4.27 3.65
#